data_AF-A0A4D8XTB8-F1
#
_entry.id   AF-A0A4D8XTB8-F1
#
_cell.length_a   1.000
_cell.length_b   1.000
_cell.length_c   1.000
_cell.angle_alpha   90.00
_cell.angle_beta   90.00
_cell.angle_gamma   90.00
#
_symmetry.space_group_name_H-M   'P 1'
#
loop_
_entity.id
_entity.type
_entity.pdbx_description
1 polymer ?
#
loop_
_entity_poly.entity_id
_entity_poly.type
_entity_poly.pdbx_seq_one_letter_code
_entity_poly.pdbx_strand_id
1 'polypeptide(L)'
;MNSEESSGEEETRCSLCSTEFSLTTRRHHCRICRLPVCSSCSGNSVPIASIDPSASPGARGRACDRCMEERRNIRTSEVAEQLEAQRRIVETLKSALKNRVDEVEEARKFLAQGIFDSHFRQVGIPLPGETEKTLTNLVHAVEAAISKIDAEIVSVSTACANDRLERVEKERGVVLLGERSARAEDAAERTRSLETRRAELKNKVDYQAYVLDALRDRINYLQRASSGSTSPLFNGSPRRGLCGAVRQRCLQLSN
;
A
#
# COMPACT_ATOMS: atom_id res chain seq x y z
N MET A 1 -38.46 24.41 -15.80
CA MET A 1 -39.21 24.94 -14.63
C MET A 1 -39.28 23.85 -13.59
N ASN A 2 -38.33 23.90 -12.66
CA ASN A 2 -38.47 23.63 -11.23
C ASN A 2 -37.05 23.74 -10.64
N SER A 3 -36.65 25.00 -10.56
CA SER A 3 -35.65 25.51 -9.67
C SER A 3 -36.18 25.39 -8.24
N GLU A 4 -35.66 24.42 -7.49
CA GLU A 4 -35.61 24.52 -6.04
C GLU A 4 -34.14 24.76 -5.66
N GLU A 5 -33.72 26.01 -5.86
CA GLU A 5 -32.66 26.61 -5.05
C GLU A 5 -33.16 26.61 -3.61
N SER A 6 -32.83 25.54 -2.87
CA SER A 6 -32.85 25.60 -1.42
C SER A 6 -31.72 26.52 -1.00
N SER A 7 -32.10 27.72 -0.58
CA SER A 7 -31.32 28.65 0.22
C SER A 7 -30.27 27.91 1.05
N GLY A 8 -29.00 28.30 0.91
CA GLY A 8 -27.91 27.85 1.76
C GLY A 8 -28.17 28.28 3.20
N GLU A 9 -29.00 27.51 3.89
CA GLU A 9 -29.05 27.51 5.33
C GLU A 9 -27.64 27.20 5.79
N GLU A 10 -27.06 28.13 6.54
CA GLU A 10 -25.81 27.92 7.23
C GLU A 10 -26.01 26.70 8.13
N GLU A 11 -25.65 25.51 7.66
CA GLU A 11 -25.66 24.32 8.48
C GLU A 11 -24.68 24.59 9.63
N THR A 12 -25.26 24.96 10.78
CA THR A 12 -24.58 25.31 12.01
C THR A 12 -24.11 24.07 12.75
N ARG A 13 -24.40 22.87 12.22
CA ARG A 13 -24.12 21.58 12.86
C ARG A 13 -23.41 20.63 11.91
N CYS A 14 -22.63 19.71 12.48
CA CYS A 14 -21.99 18.62 11.76
C CYS A 14 -23.04 17.65 11.20
N SER A 15 -22.99 17.33 9.90
CA SER A 15 -23.95 16.42 9.27
C SER A 15 -23.81 14.94 9.66
N LEU A 16 -22.85 14.59 10.54
CA LEU A 16 -22.67 13.22 11.06
C LEU A 16 -23.05 13.09 12.53
N CYS A 17 -22.56 13.97 13.40
CA CYS A 17 -22.80 13.89 14.85
C CYS A 17 -23.72 15.00 15.37
N SER A 18 -24.23 15.88 14.50
CA SER A 18 -25.09 17.03 14.84
C SER A 18 -24.50 18.05 15.82
N THR A 19 -23.19 17.97 16.12
CA THR A 19 -22.52 18.95 16.99
C THR A 19 -22.50 20.33 16.35
N GLU A 20 -22.86 21.35 17.12
CA GLU A 20 -22.82 22.75 16.69
C GLU A 20 -21.40 23.26 16.46
N PHE A 21 -21.22 23.98 15.36
CA PHE A 21 -19.99 24.69 15.05
C PHE A 21 -19.89 25.94 15.91
N SER A 22 -18.70 26.18 16.45
CA SER A 22 -18.41 27.29 17.35
C SER A 22 -16.98 27.76 17.15
N LEU A 23 -16.52 28.74 17.93
CA LEU A 23 -15.13 29.22 17.85
C LEU A 23 -14.10 28.11 18.11
N THR A 24 -14.46 27.10 18.91
CA THR A 24 -13.62 25.93 19.20
C THR A 24 -13.87 24.78 18.22
N THR A 25 -15.11 24.60 17.74
CA THR A 25 -15.48 23.54 16.78
C THR A 25 -15.57 24.10 15.38
N ARG A 26 -14.45 24.10 14.64
CA ARG A 26 -14.38 24.64 13.28
C ARG A 26 -15.15 23.75 12.28
N ARG A 27 -15.82 24.41 11.32
CA ARG A 27 -16.50 23.75 10.20
C ARG A 27 -15.47 23.28 9.16
N HIS A 28 -15.59 22.01 8.75
CA HIS A 28 -14.83 21.45 7.63
C HIS A 28 -15.77 20.89 6.57
N HIS A 29 -15.33 20.78 5.32
CA HIS A 29 -16.13 20.17 4.26
C HIS A 29 -15.51 18.84 3.84
N CYS A 30 -16.34 17.80 3.71
CA CYS A 30 -15.93 16.55 3.11
C CYS A 30 -15.67 16.77 1.61
N ARG A 31 -14.52 16.34 1.07
CA ARG A 31 -14.20 16.51 -0.35
C ARG A 31 -14.97 15.54 -1.26
N ILE A 32 -15.54 14.48 -0.69
CA ILE A 32 -16.37 13.48 -1.37
C ILE A 32 -17.83 13.96 -1.46
N CYS A 33 -18.53 14.09 -0.33
CA CYS A 33 -19.96 14.43 -0.31
C CYS A 33 -20.27 15.92 -0.12
N ARG A 34 -19.26 16.78 0.11
CA ARG A 34 -19.39 18.25 0.30
C ARG A 34 -20.16 18.72 1.53
N LEU A 35 -20.66 17.81 2.37
CA LEU A 35 -21.35 18.15 3.62
C LEU A 35 -20.41 18.75 4.69
N PRO A 36 -20.91 19.64 5.56
CA PRO A 36 -20.17 20.21 6.68
C PRO A 36 -20.00 19.21 7.83
N VAL A 37 -18.77 19.05 8.29
CA VAL A 37 -18.37 18.07 9.31
C VAL A 37 -17.40 18.67 10.31
N CYS A 38 -17.42 18.18 11.54
CA CYS A 38 -16.44 18.56 12.56
C CYS A 38 -15.12 17.78 12.36
N SER A 39 -14.07 18.16 13.10
CA SER A 39 -12.76 17.50 13.03
C SER A 39 -12.84 16.03 13.43
N SER A 40 -13.63 15.70 14.45
CA SER A 40 -13.79 14.33 14.96
C SER A 40 -14.42 13.38 13.95
N CYS A 41 -15.37 13.86 13.12
CA CYS A 41 -16.05 13.04 12.12
C CYS A 41 -15.38 13.05 10.74
N SER A 42 -14.17 13.62 10.65
CA SER A 42 -13.47 13.81 9.37
C SER A 42 -11.95 13.70 9.50
N GLY A 43 -11.46 12.84 10.40
CA GLY A 43 -10.04 12.60 10.61
C GLY A 43 -9.32 11.96 9.40
N ASN A 44 -10.08 11.51 8.41
CA ASN A 44 -9.57 10.77 7.27
C ASN A 44 -9.17 11.66 6.08
N SER A 45 -8.18 11.20 5.32
CA SER A 45 -7.61 11.90 4.16
C SER A 45 -7.53 10.98 2.94
N VAL A 46 -8.10 11.40 1.81
CA VAL A 46 -8.20 10.62 0.58
C VAL A 46 -7.45 11.28 -0.58
N PRO A 47 -6.90 10.51 -1.53
CA PRO A 47 -6.32 11.07 -2.76
C PRO A 47 -7.40 11.81 -3.56
N ILE A 48 -7.19 13.10 -3.82
CA ILE A 48 -8.16 13.92 -4.57
C ILE A 48 -8.24 13.45 -6.03
N ALA A 49 -7.14 12.93 -6.58
CA ALA A 49 -7.10 12.33 -7.92
C ALA A 49 -8.13 11.20 -8.13
N SER A 50 -8.61 10.56 -7.05
CA SER A 50 -9.67 9.54 -7.15
C SER A 50 -11.09 10.11 -7.27
N ILE A 51 -11.24 11.44 -7.17
CA ILE A 51 -12.52 12.17 -7.15
C ILE A 51 -12.53 13.24 -8.24
N ASP A 52 -11.38 13.87 -8.49
CA ASP A 52 -11.19 14.91 -9.49
C ASP A 52 -9.93 14.59 -10.32
N PRO A 53 -10.08 14.17 -11.59
CA PRO A 53 -8.96 13.84 -12.47
C PRO A 53 -8.03 15.02 -12.76
N SER A 54 -8.46 16.25 -12.52
CA SER A 54 -7.66 17.47 -12.74
C SER A 54 -6.76 17.84 -11.56
N ALA A 55 -6.89 17.16 -10.42
CA ALA A 55 -6.08 17.44 -9.23
C ALA A 55 -4.63 16.95 -9.38
N SER A 56 -3.69 17.70 -8.80
CA SER A 56 -2.27 17.35 -8.84
C SER A 56 -2.01 15.95 -8.26
N PRO A 57 -1.11 15.14 -8.87
CA PRO A 57 -0.70 13.85 -8.33
C PRO A 57 -0.22 14.01 -6.87
N GLY A 58 -0.79 13.23 -5.95
CA GLY A 58 -0.45 13.30 -4.53
C GLY A 58 -1.25 14.30 -3.69
N ALA A 59 -2.12 15.13 -4.30
CA ALA A 59 -3.03 15.98 -3.54
C ALA A 59 -3.99 15.14 -2.69
N ARG A 60 -4.09 15.45 -1.40
CA ARG A 60 -5.00 14.75 -0.46
C ARG A 60 -6.07 15.69 0.08
N GLY A 61 -7.30 15.19 0.16
CA GLY A 61 -8.48 15.92 0.61
C GLY A 61 -9.10 15.27 1.84
N ARG A 62 -9.73 16.07 2.69
CA ARG A 62 -10.46 15.60 3.87
C ARG A 62 -11.69 14.79 3.45
N ALA A 63 -11.91 13.64 4.10
CA ALA A 63 -13.11 12.84 3.94
C ALA A 63 -13.79 12.61 5.29
N CYS A 64 -15.12 12.60 5.30
CA CYS A 64 -15.88 12.26 6.49
C CYS A 64 -15.93 10.73 6.69
N ASP A 65 -16.16 10.31 7.93
CA ASP A 65 -16.09 8.89 8.29
C ASP A 65 -17.13 8.04 7.56
N ARG A 66 -18.34 8.58 7.35
CA ARG A 66 -19.38 7.93 6.53
C ARG A 66 -18.88 7.60 5.12
N CYS A 67 -18.30 8.57 4.40
CA CYS A 67 -17.80 8.33 3.05
C CYS A 67 -16.61 7.35 3.03
N MET A 68 -15.82 7.31 4.10
CA MET A 68 -14.72 6.36 4.22
C MET A 68 -15.21 4.94 4.48
N GLU A 69 -16.21 4.79 5.34
CA GLU A 69 -16.90 3.53 5.61
C GLU A 69 -17.52 2.97 4.34
N GLU A 70 -18.29 3.79 3.61
CA GLU A 70 -18.99 3.39 2.39
C GLU A 70 -18.00 2.95 1.30
N ARG A 71 -16.91 3.68 1.08
CA ARG A 71 -15.84 3.27 0.15
C ARG A 71 -15.13 2.00 0.59
N ARG A 72 -14.93 1.80 1.90
CA ARG A 72 -14.34 0.57 2.43
C ARG A 72 -15.26 -0.61 2.11
N ASN A 73 -16.56 -0.46 2.36
CA ASN A 73 -17.57 -1.49 2.13
C ASN A 73 -17.68 -1.87 0.65
N ILE A 74 -17.71 -0.89 -0.25
CA ILE A 74 -17.70 -1.13 -1.71
C ILE A 74 -16.45 -1.93 -2.09
N ARG A 75 -15.26 -1.47 -1.68
CA ARG A 75 -14.00 -2.15 -1.98
C ARG A 75 -13.97 -3.58 -1.41
N THR A 76 -14.51 -3.81 -0.21
CA THR A 76 -14.58 -5.15 0.36
C THR A 76 -15.56 -6.04 -0.39
N SER A 77 -16.69 -5.52 -0.89
CA SER A 77 -17.65 -6.26 -1.71
C SER A 77 -17.03 -6.67 -3.05
N GLU A 78 -16.40 -5.72 -3.75
CA GLU A 78 -15.73 -5.97 -5.03
C GLU A 78 -14.64 -7.04 -4.90
N VAL A 79 -13.81 -6.95 -3.83
CA VAL A 79 -12.76 -7.94 -3.56
C VAL A 79 -13.37 -9.31 -3.22
N ALA A 80 -14.48 -9.35 -2.48
CA ALA A 80 -15.16 -10.59 -2.14
C ALA A 80 -15.75 -11.28 -3.38
N GLU A 81 -16.42 -10.52 -4.25
CA GLU A 81 -16.97 -11.02 -5.52
C GLU A 81 -15.86 -11.53 -6.45
N GLN A 82 -14.76 -10.78 -6.56
CA GLN A 82 -13.60 -11.19 -7.36
C GLN A 82 -12.96 -12.48 -6.82
N LEU A 83 -12.86 -12.62 -5.49
CA LEU A 83 -12.31 -13.82 -4.86
C LEU A 83 -13.23 -15.03 -5.07
N GLU A 84 -14.55 -14.85 -5.04
CA GLU A 84 -15.50 -15.92 -5.33
C GLU A 84 -15.43 -16.36 -6.79
N ALA A 85 -15.34 -15.42 -7.73
CA ALA A 85 -15.14 -15.73 -9.15
C ALA A 85 -13.84 -16.52 -9.37
N GLN A 86 -12.74 -16.10 -8.73
CA GLN A 86 -11.47 -16.80 -8.81
C GLN A 86 -11.56 -18.23 -8.24
N ARG A 87 -12.26 -18.43 -7.11
CA ARG A 87 -12.51 -19.76 -6.55
C ARG A 87 -13.28 -20.66 -7.51
N ARG A 88 -14.33 -20.13 -8.17
CA ARG A 88 -15.13 -20.89 -9.16
C ARG A 88 -14.28 -21.33 -10.36
N ILE A 89 -13.40 -20.45 -10.86
CA ILE A 89 -12.48 -20.77 -11.96
C ILE A 89 -11.53 -21.89 -11.55
N VAL A 90 -10.90 -21.77 -10.37
CA VAL A 90 -9.98 -22.79 -9.86
C VAL A 90 -10.67 -24.14 -9.70
N GLU A 91 -11.90 -24.16 -9.18
CA GLU A 91 -12.65 -25.40 -9.02
C GLU A 91 -12.98 -26.05 -10.37
N THR A 92 -13.42 -25.24 -11.35
CA THR A 92 -13.71 -25.72 -12.71
C THR A 92 -12.48 -26.30 -13.39
N LEU A 93 -11.33 -25.62 -13.28
CA LEU A 93 -10.06 -26.10 -13.83
C LEU A 93 -9.61 -27.38 -13.13
N LYS A 94 -9.77 -27.46 -11.81
CA LYS A 94 -9.41 -28.64 -11.03
C LYS A 94 -10.27 -29.85 -11.41
N SER A 95 -11.58 -29.67 -11.60
CA SER A 95 -12.47 -30.74 -12.07
C SER A 95 -12.14 -31.17 -13.49
N ALA A 96 -11.86 -30.22 -14.40
CA ALA A 96 -11.49 -30.53 -15.77
C ALA A 96 -10.16 -31.31 -15.83
N LEU A 97 -9.17 -30.90 -15.04
CA LEU A 97 -7.89 -31.61 -14.92
C LEU A 97 -8.08 -33.01 -14.35
N LYS A 98 -8.89 -33.16 -13.29
CA LYS A 98 -9.20 -34.47 -12.71
C LYS A 98 -9.84 -35.41 -13.73
N ASN A 99 -10.84 -34.95 -14.47
CA ASN A 99 -11.49 -35.76 -15.50
C ASN A 99 -10.50 -36.20 -16.58
N ARG A 100 -9.59 -35.31 -17.03
CA ARG A 100 -8.55 -35.67 -18.00
C ARG A 100 -7.56 -36.69 -17.44
N VAL A 101 -7.21 -36.59 -16.16
CA VAL A 101 -6.35 -37.59 -15.49
C VAL A 101 -7.06 -38.94 -15.40
N ASP A 102 -8.33 -38.96 -15.00
CA ASP A 102 -9.13 -40.18 -14.90
C ASP A 102 -9.28 -40.87 -16.28
N GLU A 103 -9.51 -40.09 -17.35
CA GLU A 103 -9.55 -40.61 -18.72
C GLU A 103 -8.22 -41.25 -19.16
N VAL A 104 -7.08 -40.61 -18.83
CA VAL A 104 -5.76 -41.17 -19.14
C VAL A 104 -5.50 -42.43 -18.32
N GLU A 105 -5.90 -42.47 -17.05
CA GLU A 105 -5.78 -43.66 -16.22
C GLU A 105 -6.66 -44.81 -16.71
N GLU A 106 -7.87 -44.52 -17.19
CA GLU A 106 -8.78 -45.51 -17.75
C GLU A 106 -8.26 -46.05 -19.09
N ALA A 107 -7.77 -45.17 -19.98
CA ALA A 107 -7.09 -45.59 -21.20
C ALA A 107 -5.85 -46.45 -20.90
N ARG A 108 -5.08 -46.10 -19.86
CA ARG A 108 -3.95 -46.91 -19.38
C ARG A 108 -4.41 -48.29 -18.88
N LYS A 109 -5.50 -48.37 -18.10
CA LYS A 109 -6.06 -49.64 -17.62
C LYS A 109 -6.55 -50.51 -18.78
N PHE A 110 -7.21 -49.91 -19.77
CA PHE A 110 -7.67 -50.62 -20.97
C PHE A 110 -6.50 -51.19 -21.77
N LEU A 111 -5.43 -50.40 -21.98
CA LEU A 111 -4.21 -50.88 -22.63
C LEU A 111 -3.50 -51.96 -21.80
N ALA A 112 -3.48 -51.82 -20.46
CA ALA A 112 -2.92 -52.84 -19.58
C ALA A 112 -3.74 -54.14 -19.62
N GLN A 113 -5.07 -54.10 -19.64
CA GLN A 113 -5.91 -55.30 -19.78
C GLN A 113 -5.83 -55.91 -21.18
N GLY A 114 -5.78 -55.10 -22.24
CA GLY A 114 -5.69 -55.60 -23.62
C GLY A 114 -4.35 -56.23 -23.98
N ILE A 115 -3.27 -55.85 -23.28
CA ILE A 115 -1.90 -56.36 -23.53
C ILE A 115 -1.48 -57.41 -22.47
N PHE A 116 -2.08 -57.40 -21.27
CA PHE A 116 -1.71 -58.30 -20.16
C PHE A 116 -2.88 -59.11 -19.60
N ASP A 117 -3.89 -59.44 -20.40
CA ASP A 117 -4.83 -60.46 -19.95
C ASP A 117 -4.10 -61.80 -19.81
N SER A 118 -4.31 -62.43 -18.67
CA SER A 118 -3.64 -63.64 -18.17
C SER A 118 -3.70 -64.86 -19.11
N HIS A 119 -4.46 -64.79 -20.21
CA HIS A 119 -4.50 -65.78 -21.28
C HIS A 119 -3.27 -65.79 -22.20
N PHE A 120 -2.45 -64.74 -22.25
CA PHE A 120 -1.25 -64.71 -23.11
C PHE A 120 0.03 -65.21 -22.42
N ARG A 121 -0.06 -65.70 -21.18
CA ARG A 121 1.07 -66.38 -20.51
C ARG A 121 1.34 -67.79 -21.06
N GLN A 122 0.48 -68.32 -21.93
CA GLN A 122 0.81 -69.52 -22.71
C GLN A 122 1.40 -69.11 -24.07
N VAL A 123 2.72 -69.18 -24.14
CA VAL A 123 3.50 -69.27 -25.38
C VAL A 123 2.87 -70.32 -26.29
N GLY A 124 2.41 -69.95 -27.49
CA GLY A 124 2.19 -70.97 -28.53
C GLY A 124 1.26 -70.67 -29.71
N ILE A 125 0.39 -69.66 -29.68
CA ILE A 125 -0.51 -69.40 -30.82
C ILE A 125 -0.23 -67.98 -31.36
N PRO A 126 0.44 -67.83 -32.52
CA PRO A 126 0.61 -66.54 -33.16
C PRO A 126 -0.76 -65.95 -33.53
N LEU A 127 -0.98 -64.68 -33.20
CA LEU A 127 -2.13 -63.94 -33.73
C LEU A 127 -2.01 -63.86 -35.27
N PRO A 128 -3.12 -63.83 -36.03
CA PRO A 128 -3.06 -63.79 -37.48
C PRO A 128 -2.34 -62.52 -37.94
N GLY A 129 -1.17 -62.67 -38.57
CA GLY A 129 -0.33 -61.55 -39.03
C GLY A 129 0.77 -61.13 -38.05
N GLU A 130 0.88 -61.78 -36.90
CA GLU A 130 1.95 -61.55 -35.93
C GLU A 130 3.26 -62.17 -36.43
N THR A 131 4.26 -61.33 -36.69
CA THR A 131 5.60 -61.77 -37.09
C THR A 131 6.64 -61.34 -36.06
N GLU A 132 7.72 -62.11 -35.94
CA GLU A 132 8.87 -61.76 -35.12
C GLU A 132 9.35 -60.32 -35.40
N LYS A 133 9.40 -59.94 -36.68
CA LYS A 133 9.78 -58.58 -37.10
C LYS A 133 8.84 -57.49 -36.57
N THR A 134 7.53 -57.72 -36.58
CA THR A 134 6.56 -56.74 -36.06
C THR A 134 6.70 -56.53 -34.56
N LEU A 135 6.96 -57.59 -33.80
CA LEU A 135 7.18 -57.51 -32.34
C LEU A 135 8.52 -56.86 -32.01
N THR A 136 9.60 -57.22 -32.71
CA THR A 136 10.91 -56.58 -32.53
C THR A 136 10.88 -55.09 -32.85
N ASN A 137 10.16 -54.69 -33.90
CA ASN A 137 9.96 -53.27 -34.22
C ASN A 137 9.18 -52.52 -33.13
N LEU A 138 8.16 -53.17 -32.54
CA LEU A 138 7.40 -52.62 -31.41
C LEU A 138 8.28 -52.46 -30.17
N VAL A 139 9.09 -53.46 -29.83
CA VAL A 139 10.04 -53.39 -28.72
C VAL A 139 11.01 -52.22 -28.93
N HIS A 140 11.63 -52.11 -30.09
CA HIS A 140 12.53 -50.99 -30.39
C HIS A 140 11.83 -49.63 -30.35
N ALA A 141 10.58 -49.54 -30.80
CA ALA A 141 9.80 -48.31 -30.70
C ALA A 141 9.50 -47.92 -29.24
N VAL A 142 9.19 -48.91 -28.39
CA VAL A 142 8.97 -48.70 -26.95
C VAL A 142 10.26 -48.33 -26.24
N GLU A 143 11.38 -49.01 -26.53
CA GLU A 143 12.71 -48.68 -26.00
C GLU A 143 13.12 -47.25 -26.39
N ALA A 144 12.90 -46.86 -27.64
CA ALA A 144 13.16 -45.50 -28.11
C ALA A 144 12.26 -44.47 -27.40
N ALA A 145 10.99 -44.79 -27.17
CA ALA A 145 10.08 -43.92 -26.43
C ALA A 145 10.49 -43.77 -24.97
N ILE A 146 10.89 -44.85 -24.29
CA ILE A 146 11.42 -44.83 -22.92
C ILE A 146 12.67 -43.96 -22.85
N SER A 147 13.63 -44.17 -23.76
CA SER A 147 14.87 -43.38 -23.82
C SER A 147 14.59 -41.88 -23.98
N LYS A 148 13.59 -41.52 -24.79
CA LYS A 148 13.16 -40.13 -24.95
C LYS A 148 12.53 -39.56 -23.66
N ILE A 149 11.67 -40.33 -23.00
CA ILE A 149 11.05 -39.93 -21.73
C ILE A 149 12.13 -39.75 -20.64
N ASP A 150 13.10 -40.67 -20.56
CA ASP A 150 14.20 -40.56 -19.60
C ASP A 150 15.04 -39.30 -19.83
N ALA A 151 15.33 -38.96 -21.10
CA ALA A 151 16.01 -37.71 -21.44
C ALA A 151 15.20 -36.48 -21.03
N GLU A 152 13.88 -36.49 -21.22
CA GLU A 152 12.99 -35.42 -20.76
C GLU A 152 12.95 -35.32 -19.22
N ILE A 153 12.91 -36.45 -18.51
CA ILE A 153 12.96 -36.48 -17.04
C ILE A 153 14.25 -35.84 -16.53
N VAL A 154 15.40 -36.17 -17.14
CA VAL A 154 16.70 -35.58 -16.75
C VAL A 154 16.72 -34.08 -17.05
N SER A 155 16.22 -33.65 -18.21
CA SER A 155 16.11 -32.24 -18.58
C SER A 155 15.23 -31.45 -17.60
N VAL A 156 14.05 -31.97 -17.27
CA VAL A 156 13.14 -31.33 -16.31
C VAL A 156 13.75 -31.30 -14.91
N SER A 157 14.36 -32.41 -14.47
CA SER A 157 14.99 -32.49 -13.15
C SER A 157 16.13 -31.48 -12.99
N THR A 158 16.97 -31.32 -14.02
CA THR A 158 18.05 -30.32 -14.02
C THR A 158 17.50 -28.89 -14.05
N ALA A 159 16.45 -28.62 -14.84
CA ALA A 159 15.78 -27.32 -14.84
C ALA A 159 15.18 -26.97 -13.47
N CYS A 160 14.52 -27.92 -12.80
CA CYS A 160 14.01 -27.74 -11.44
C CYS A 160 15.12 -27.46 -10.42
N ALA A 161 16.27 -28.15 -10.53
CA ALA A 161 17.42 -27.89 -9.66
C ALA A 161 17.95 -26.46 -9.84
N ASN A 162 18.06 -25.99 -11.09
CA ASN A 162 18.52 -24.65 -11.40
C ASN A 162 17.55 -23.57 -10.90
N ASP A 163 16.24 -23.73 -11.14
CA ASP A 163 15.23 -22.77 -10.63
C ASP A 163 15.24 -22.70 -9.10
N ARG A 164 15.42 -23.85 -8.43
CA ARG A 164 15.57 -23.89 -6.97
C ARG A 164 16.79 -23.10 -6.49
N LEU A 165 17.94 -23.23 -7.17
CA LEU A 165 19.15 -22.48 -6.83
C LEU A 165 18.95 -20.98 -7.01
N GLU A 166 18.37 -20.56 -8.14
CA GLU A 166 18.08 -19.16 -8.44
C GLU A 166 17.12 -18.54 -7.41
N ARG A 167 16.10 -19.30 -6.96
CA ARG A 167 15.20 -18.85 -5.89
C ARG A 167 15.94 -18.56 -4.58
N VAL A 168 16.82 -19.46 -4.15
CA VAL A 168 17.61 -19.26 -2.92
C VAL A 168 18.48 -18.00 -3.02
N GLU A 169 19.09 -17.76 -4.18
CA GLU A 169 19.91 -16.56 -4.41
C GLU A 169 19.06 -15.27 -4.36
N LYS A 170 17.87 -15.28 -4.98
CA LYS A 170 16.93 -14.16 -4.93
C LYS A 170 16.46 -13.87 -3.51
N GLU A 171 16.11 -14.90 -2.74
CA GLU A 171 15.71 -14.77 -1.33
C GLU A 171 16.82 -14.13 -0.49
N ARG A 172 18.07 -14.57 -0.68
CA ARG A 172 19.24 -13.93 -0.05
C ARG A 172 19.36 -12.46 -0.42
N GLY A 173 19.12 -12.11 -1.69
CA GLY A 173 19.10 -10.73 -2.16
C GLY A 173 18.04 -9.87 -1.46
N VAL A 174 16.82 -10.40 -1.29
CA VAL A 174 15.72 -9.72 -0.58
C VAL A 174 16.08 -9.44 0.88
N VAL A 175 16.69 -10.41 1.59
CA VAL A 175 17.12 -10.22 2.98
C VAL A 175 18.15 -9.09 3.08
N LEU A 176 19.17 -9.08 2.22
CA LEU A 176 20.20 -8.04 2.20
C LEU A 176 19.62 -6.65 1.89
N LEU A 177 18.65 -6.56 0.99
CA LEU A 177 17.93 -5.31 0.70
C LEU A 177 17.12 -4.84 1.91
N GLY A 178 16.44 -5.77 2.62
CA GLY A 178 15.73 -5.48 3.87
C GLY A 178 16.66 -4.87 4.93
N GLU A 179 17.82 -5.48 5.17
CA GLU A 179 18.79 -4.93 6.13
C GLU A 179 19.33 -3.55 5.72
N ARG A 180 19.52 -3.30 4.42
CA ARG A 180 19.93 -1.99 3.92
C ARG A 180 18.84 -0.94 4.11
N SER A 181 17.57 -1.29 3.90
CA SER A 181 16.43 -0.40 4.17
C SER A 181 16.36 -0.04 5.66
N ALA A 182 16.45 -1.03 6.55
CA ALA A 182 16.43 -0.81 7.99
C ALA A 182 17.55 0.15 8.44
N ARG A 183 18.79 -0.06 7.95
CA ARG A 183 19.91 0.85 8.23
C ARG A 183 19.68 2.28 7.73
N ALA A 184 19.04 2.43 6.56
CA ALA A 184 18.71 3.74 6.00
C ALA A 184 17.62 4.44 6.84
N GLU A 185 16.60 3.70 7.28
CA GLU A 185 15.55 4.20 8.17
C GLU A 185 16.12 4.67 9.52
N ASP A 186 17.01 3.89 10.14
CA ASP A 186 17.71 4.27 11.37
C ASP A 186 18.57 5.54 11.19
N ALA A 187 19.21 5.71 10.03
CA ALA A 187 19.97 6.91 9.72
C ALA A 187 19.06 8.13 9.50
N ALA A 188 17.91 7.93 8.86
CA ALA A 188 16.91 8.98 8.64
C ALA A 188 16.26 9.42 9.96
N GLU A 189 15.96 8.49 10.87
CA GLU A 189 15.46 8.80 12.22
C GLU A 189 16.49 9.60 13.02
N ARG A 190 17.77 9.19 13.01
CA ARG A 190 18.86 9.95 13.63
C ARG A 190 18.96 11.38 13.09
N THR A 191 18.86 11.55 11.77
CA THR A 191 18.88 12.88 11.14
C THR A 191 17.70 13.73 11.61
N ARG A 192 16.48 13.18 11.62
CA ARG A 192 15.27 13.87 12.11
C ARG A 192 15.40 14.30 13.58
N SER A 193 15.96 13.44 14.43
CA SER A 193 16.22 13.76 15.84
C SER A 193 17.20 14.93 15.99
N LEU A 194 18.30 14.92 15.23
CA LEU A 194 19.27 16.01 15.22
C LEU A 194 18.68 17.32 14.69
N GLU A 195 17.86 17.28 13.64
CA GLU A 195 17.17 18.46 13.11
C GLU A 195 16.19 19.05 14.11
N THR A 196 15.44 18.19 14.81
CA THR A 196 14.54 18.60 15.89
C THR A 196 15.33 19.30 17.00
N ARG A 197 16.44 18.69 17.44
CA ARG A 197 17.30 19.29 18.46
C ARG A 197 17.91 20.62 18.00
N ARG A 198 18.32 20.72 16.73
CA ARG A 198 18.82 21.97 16.15
C ARG A 198 17.75 23.06 16.18
N ALA A 199 16.50 22.73 15.84
CA ALA A 199 15.39 23.67 15.87
C ALA A 199 15.09 24.15 17.30
N GLU A 200 15.11 23.26 18.29
CA GLU A 200 14.97 23.63 19.70
C GLU A 200 16.05 24.61 20.16
N LEU A 201 17.31 24.32 19.84
CA LEU A 201 18.43 25.18 20.19
C LEU A 201 18.31 26.54 19.51
N LYS A 202 17.89 26.57 18.24
CA LYS A 202 17.63 27.83 17.54
C LYS A 202 16.54 28.66 18.22
N ASN A 203 15.43 28.04 18.60
CA ASN A 203 14.37 28.73 19.35
C ASN A 203 14.89 29.32 20.67
N LYS A 204 15.77 28.60 21.38
CA LYS A 204 16.41 29.12 22.59
C LYS A 204 17.29 30.33 22.31
N VAL A 205 18.10 30.29 21.25
CA VAL A 205 18.93 31.43 20.83
C VAL A 205 18.05 32.63 20.47
N ASP A 206 16.99 32.42 19.68
CA ASP A 206 16.06 33.48 19.27
C ASP A 206 15.37 34.12 20.49
N TYR A 207 15.00 33.32 21.51
CA TYR A 207 14.44 33.85 22.76
C TYR A 207 15.45 34.69 23.55
N GLN A 208 16.70 34.23 23.67
CA GLN A 208 17.74 34.99 24.35
C GLN A 208 18.05 36.31 23.62
N ALA A 209 18.07 36.30 22.28
CA ALA A 209 18.23 37.51 21.48
C ALA A 209 17.09 38.51 21.73
N TYR A 210 15.84 38.02 21.77
CA TYR A 210 14.69 38.85 22.12
C TYR A 210 14.81 39.50 23.50
N VAL A 211 15.22 38.73 24.51
CA VAL A 211 15.43 39.25 25.87
C VAL A 211 16.53 40.32 25.88
N LEU A 212 17.64 40.08 25.19
CA LEU A 212 18.74 41.05 25.09
C LEU A 212 18.30 42.37 24.43
N ASP A 213 17.51 42.31 23.36
CA ASP A 213 17.00 43.50 22.70
C ASP A 213 16.03 44.28 23.61
N ALA A 214 15.13 43.58 24.32
CA ALA A 214 14.24 44.21 25.28
C ALA A 214 15.00 44.90 26.43
N LEU A 215 16.08 44.27 26.93
CA LEU A 215 16.94 44.87 27.95
C LEU A 215 17.69 46.11 27.42
N ARG A 216 18.21 46.06 26.19
CA ARG A 216 18.87 47.20 25.54
C ARG A 216 17.91 48.39 25.38
N ASP A 217 16.69 48.14 24.91
CA ASP A 217 15.65 49.16 24.79
C ASP A 217 15.33 49.79 26.14
N ARG A 218 15.25 48.97 27.20
CA ARG A 218 15.01 49.46 28.57
C ARG A 218 16.16 50.33 29.08
N ILE A 219 17.42 49.94 28.84
CA ILE A 219 18.60 50.73 29.20
C ILE A 219 18.56 52.09 28.49
N ASN A 220 18.32 52.10 27.18
CA ASN A 220 18.22 53.32 26.37
C ASN A 220 17.13 54.27 26.91
N TYR A 221 15.97 53.73 27.28
CA TYR A 221 14.89 54.51 27.88
C TYR A 221 15.32 55.16 29.21
N LEU A 222 15.93 54.38 30.11
CA LEU A 222 16.38 54.89 31.42
C LEU A 222 17.45 55.97 31.27
N GLN A 223 18.40 55.80 30.34
CA GLN A 223 19.44 56.78 30.05
C GLN A 223 18.85 58.12 29.54
N ARG A 224 17.82 58.07 28.68
CA ARG A 224 17.11 59.27 28.18
C ARG A 224 16.30 59.96 29.28
N ALA A 225 15.66 59.19 30.16
CA ALA A 225 14.92 59.72 31.30
C ALA A 225 15.87 60.43 32.29
N SER A 226 17.06 59.89 32.53
CA SER A 226 18.07 60.54 33.40
C SER A 226 18.70 61.80 32.80
N SER A 227 18.71 61.96 31.47
CA SER A 227 19.27 63.13 30.78
C SER A 227 18.25 64.25 30.51
N GLY A 228 17.02 64.14 31.02
CA GLY A 228 16.02 65.21 31.00
C GLY A 228 15.38 65.51 29.63
N SER A 229 15.58 64.66 28.61
CA SER A 229 14.99 64.84 27.28
C SER A 229 13.65 64.10 27.15
N THR A 230 12.54 64.72 27.57
CA THR A 230 11.21 64.17 27.33
C THR A 230 10.72 64.55 25.93
N SER A 231 10.79 63.60 24.98
CA SER A 231 10.00 63.66 23.75
C SER A 231 9.53 62.25 23.37
N PRO A 232 8.22 62.01 23.20
CA PRO A 232 7.70 60.69 22.87
C PRO A 232 7.77 60.49 21.35
N LEU A 233 8.87 59.92 20.87
CA LEU A 233 8.90 59.31 19.54
C LEU A 233 9.00 57.80 19.70
N PHE A 234 7.84 57.19 19.86
CA PHE A 234 7.63 55.76 19.66
C PHE A 234 7.74 55.47 18.15
N ASN A 235 8.95 55.50 17.62
CA ASN A 235 9.25 55.11 16.23
C ASN A 235 10.24 53.95 16.26
N GLY A 236 9.68 52.78 16.57
CA GLY A 236 10.38 51.50 16.52
C GLY A 236 9.34 50.42 16.27
N SER A 237 8.87 50.32 15.02
CA SER A 237 8.15 49.13 14.60
C SER A 237 9.00 47.91 15.00
N PRO A 238 8.46 46.92 15.74
CA PRO A 238 9.19 45.68 15.93
C PRO A 238 9.47 45.14 14.53
N ARG A 239 10.74 44.87 14.19
CA ARG A 239 11.10 44.27 12.90
C ARG A 239 10.18 43.07 12.69
N ARG A 240 9.19 43.25 11.82
CA ARG A 240 8.16 42.27 11.47
C ARG A 240 8.90 41.14 10.76
N GLY A 241 9.28 40.13 11.51
CA GLY A 241 9.96 38.95 10.97
C GLY A 241 9.91 37.75 11.90
N LEU A 242 9.87 37.96 13.22
CA LEU A 242 10.00 36.87 14.19
C LEU A 242 8.81 36.72 15.16
N CYS A 243 7.99 37.77 15.35
CA CYS A 243 6.88 37.73 16.32
C CYS A 243 5.69 36.85 15.89
N GLY A 244 5.45 36.68 14.58
CA GLY A 244 4.38 35.82 14.08
C GLY A 244 4.64 34.32 14.35
N ALA A 245 5.85 33.86 14.09
CA ALA A 245 6.21 32.44 14.18
C ALA A 245 6.39 31.95 15.63
N VAL A 246 6.92 32.79 16.53
CA VAL A 246 7.11 32.44 17.95
C VAL A 246 5.77 32.44 18.70
N ARG A 247 4.87 33.39 18.41
CA ARG A 247 3.55 33.47 19.05
C ARG A 247 2.59 32.38 18.57
N GLN A 248 2.67 31.95 17.30
CA GLN A 248 1.90 30.81 16.80
C GLN A 248 2.40 29.46 17.32
N ARG A 249 3.70 29.30 17.62
CA ARG A 249 4.25 28.02 18.12
C ARG A 249 4.11 27.81 19.62
N CYS A 250 4.14 28.86 20.45
CA CYS A 250 3.82 28.71 21.88
C CYS A 250 2.38 28.25 22.12
N LEU A 251 1.43 28.59 21.25
CA LEU A 251 0.04 28.11 21.31
C LEU A 251 -0.14 26.64 20.88
N GLN A 252 0.84 26.05 20.19
CA GLN A 252 0.82 24.65 19.74
C GLN A 252 1.51 23.68 20.72
N LEU A 253 2.23 24.19 21.73
CA LEU A 253 2.89 23.37 22.77
C LEU A 253 2.10 23.37 24.09
N SER A 254 0.94 24.01 24.13
CA SER A 254 0.04 24.08 25.29
C SER A 254 -1.32 23.38 25.04
N ASN A 255 -1.35 22.42 24.11
CA ASN A 255 -2.42 21.43 23.91
C ASN A 255 -1.79 20.06 23.67
#